data_AF-A0A6N0BMW8-F1
#
_entry.id   AF-A0A6N0BMW8-F1
#
_cell.length_a   1.000
_cell.length_b   1.000
_cell.length_c   1.000
_cell.angle_alpha   90.00
_cell.angle_beta   90.00
_cell.angle_gamma   90.00
#
_symmetry.space_group_name_H-M   'P 1'
#
loop_
_entity.id
_entity.type
_entity.pdbx_description
1 polymer ?
#
loop_
_entity_poly.entity_id
_entity_poly.type
_entity_poly.pdbx_seq_one_letter_code
_entity_poly.pdbx_strand_id
1 'polypeptide(L)'
;METKSLALADILRALREDIQAENTLIASRVTWYVTSQSFLLTAYAASWSTGFLWQSFFHHVMPIAAIVLSVVILASIYAATWAQDVYLREQEALVFRINAEFQLSDAEKMALQVYERTMVVNRANGAGKIVGGRIHALVRITPLVLPVGFSALWLYALIFAPAASS
;
A
#
# COMPACT_ATOMS: atom_id res chain seq x y z
N MET A 1 39.15 -5.99 -4.00
CA MET A 1 38.11 -6.04 -2.96
C MET A 1 37.11 -4.89 -3.12
N GLU A 2 37.56 -3.64 -3.37
CA GLU A 2 36.69 -2.47 -3.58
C GLU A 2 35.56 -2.61 -4.62
N THR A 3 35.81 -3.25 -5.76
CA THR A 3 34.77 -3.40 -6.80
C THR A 3 33.59 -4.28 -6.39
N LYS A 4 33.80 -5.25 -5.50
CA LYS A 4 32.73 -6.13 -4.99
C LYS A 4 31.88 -5.44 -3.93
N SER A 5 32.47 -4.58 -3.09
CA SER A 5 31.74 -3.88 -2.03
C SER A 5 30.91 -2.71 -2.55
N LEU A 6 31.37 -2.02 -3.59
CA LEU A 6 30.58 -1.02 -4.32
C LEU A 6 29.32 -1.66 -4.95
N ALA A 7 29.49 -2.77 -5.68
CA ALA A 7 28.36 -3.47 -6.30
C ALA A 7 27.30 -3.94 -5.29
N LEU A 8 27.75 -4.35 -4.09
CA LEU A 8 26.86 -4.78 -3.02
C LEU A 8 26.04 -3.62 -2.43
N ALA A 9 26.70 -2.49 -2.17
CA ALA A 9 26.06 -1.29 -1.67
C ALA A 9 25.03 -0.76 -2.67
N ASP A 10 25.36 -0.82 -3.97
CA ASP A 10 24.45 -0.42 -5.05
C ASP A 10 23.20 -1.30 -5.11
N ILE A 11 23.33 -2.63 -4.96
CA ILE A 11 22.17 -3.55 -4.91
C ILE A 11 21.28 -3.27 -3.69
N LEU A 12 21.87 -3.13 -2.49
CA LEU A 12 21.11 -2.84 -1.28
C LEU A 12 20.42 -1.47 -1.32
N ARG A 13 21.03 -0.51 -2.01
CA ARG A 13 20.47 0.81 -2.26
C ARG A 13 19.31 0.75 -3.26
N ALA A 14 19.49 0.08 -4.38
CA ALA A 14 18.44 -0.10 -5.38
C ALA A 14 17.19 -0.74 -4.76
N LEU A 15 17.36 -1.80 -3.97
CA LEU A 15 16.25 -2.48 -3.31
C LEU A 15 15.50 -1.57 -2.31
N ARG A 16 16.23 -0.70 -1.61
CA ARG A 16 15.63 0.31 -0.72
C ARG A 16 14.85 1.36 -1.51
N GLU A 17 15.39 1.82 -2.64
CA GLU A 17 14.75 2.78 -3.53
C GLU A 17 13.46 2.18 -4.12
N ASP A 18 13.47 0.91 -4.53
CA ASP A 18 12.28 0.19 -5.02
C ASP A 18 11.19 0.07 -3.93
N ILE A 19 11.55 -0.29 -2.70
CA ILE A 19 10.60 -0.33 -1.56
C ILE A 19 9.99 1.05 -1.30
N GLN A 20 10.79 2.13 -1.40
CA GLN A 20 10.30 3.50 -1.22
C GLN A 20 9.38 3.94 -2.38
N ALA A 21 9.71 3.55 -3.61
CA ALA A 21 8.89 3.79 -4.78
C ALA A 21 7.51 3.12 -4.64
N GLU A 22 7.46 1.84 -4.23
CA GLU A 22 6.21 1.13 -3.99
C GLU A 22 5.35 1.78 -2.90
N ASN A 23 5.97 2.23 -1.80
CA ASN A 23 5.25 2.94 -0.74
C ASN A 23 4.63 4.25 -1.24
N THR A 24 5.38 5.00 -2.05
CA THR A 24 4.91 6.26 -2.65
C THR A 24 3.75 5.99 -3.63
N LEU A 25 3.85 4.90 -4.38
CA LEU A 25 2.83 4.47 -5.32
C LEU A 25 1.55 3.99 -4.63
N ILE A 26 1.64 3.27 -3.52
CA ILE A 26 0.48 2.91 -2.70
C ILE A 26 -0.18 4.18 -2.14
N ALA A 27 0.61 5.12 -1.60
CA ALA A 27 0.09 6.37 -1.05
C ALA A 27 -0.65 7.22 -2.11
N SER A 28 -0.10 7.32 -3.32
CA SER A 28 -0.73 8.06 -4.42
C SER A 28 -2.04 7.40 -4.87
N ARG A 29 -2.08 6.07 -4.98
CA ARG A 29 -3.29 5.29 -5.29
C ARG A 29 -4.39 5.48 -4.25
N VAL A 30 -4.04 5.40 -2.97
CA VAL A 30 -4.99 5.62 -1.86
C VAL A 30 -5.54 7.04 -1.90
N THR A 31 -4.69 8.05 -2.12
CA THR A 31 -5.10 9.45 -2.18
C THR A 31 -6.09 9.70 -3.32
N TRP A 32 -5.77 9.21 -4.52
CA TRP A 32 -6.68 9.30 -5.67
C TRP A 32 -7.99 8.58 -5.42
N TYR A 33 -7.93 7.38 -4.85
CA TYR A 33 -9.12 6.60 -4.53
C TYR A 33 -10.03 7.31 -3.54
N VAL A 34 -9.51 7.78 -2.40
CA VAL A 34 -10.29 8.51 -1.39
C VAL A 34 -10.90 9.78 -1.97
N THR A 35 -10.16 10.49 -2.82
CA THR A 35 -10.65 11.67 -3.53
C THR A 35 -11.82 11.31 -4.45
N SER A 36 -11.67 10.27 -5.28
CA SER A 36 -12.74 9.79 -6.16
C SER A 36 -13.98 9.35 -5.37
N GLN A 37 -13.82 8.59 -4.30
CA GLN A 37 -14.92 8.15 -3.45
C GLN A 37 -15.67 9.34 -2.82
N SER A 38 -14.94 10.36 -2.38
CA SER A 38 -15.54 11.59 -1.82
C SER A 38 -16.39 12.32 -2.86
N PHE A 39 -15.90 12.44 -4.11
CA PHE A 39 -16.68 13.01 -5.21
C PHE A 39 -17.92 12.18 -5.54
N LEU A 40 -17.77 10.86 -5.65
CA LEU A 40 -18.89 9.95 -5.93
C LEU A 40 -19.96 10.05 -4.85
N LEU A 41 -19.57 10.06 -3.57
CA LEU A 41 -20.50 10.20 -2.44
C LEU A 41 -21.22 11.55 -2.43
N THR A 42 -20.50 12.62 -2.72
CA THR A 42 -21.08 13.97 -2.81
C THR A 42 -22.12 14.03 -3.93
N ALA A 43 -21.79 13.46 -5.09
CA ALA A 43 -22.67 13.43 -6.24
C ALA A 43 -23.90 12.51 -6.00
N TYR A 44 -23.70 11.38 -5.33
CA TYR A 44 -24.79 10.51 -4.88
C TYR A 44 -25.69 11.25 -3.89
N ALA A 45 -25.16 11.92 -2.87
CA ALA A 45 -25.98 12.68 -1.93
C ALA A 45 -26.80 13.79 -2.62
N ALA A 46 -26.22 14.47 -3.61
CA ALA A 46 -26.91 15.49 -4.40
C ALA A 46 -28.07 14.92 -5.24
N SER A 47 -27.99 13.66 -5.70
CA SER A 47 -29.06 13.04 -6.51
C SER A 47 -30.35 12.80 -5.74
N TRP A 48 -30.32 12.82 -4.41
CA TRP A 48 -31.50 12.70 -3.55
C TRP A 48 -32.33 14.00 -3.46
N SER A 49 -31.87 15.08 -4.07
CA SER A 49 -32.63 16.33 -4.13
C SER A 49 -33.93 16.17 -4.95
N THR A 50 -34.99 16.82 -4.50
CA THR A 50 -36.30 16.83 -5.18
C THR A 50 -36.18 17.50 -6.55
N GLY A 51 -36.56 16.80 -7.62
CA GLY A 51 -36.49 17.30 -9.01
C GLY A 51 -35.25 16.87 -9.80
N PHE A 52 -34.40 15.98 -9.26
CA PHE A 52 -33.23 15.48 -9.97
C PHE A 52 -33.61 14.48 -11.09
N LEU A 53 -33.27 14.81 -12.34
CA LEU A 53 -33.73 14.07 -13.53
C LEU A 53 -33.04 12.71 -13.74
N TRP A 54 -31.88 12.47 -13.10
CA TRP A 54 -31.04 11.28 -13.33
C TRP A 54 -30.99 10.32 -12.13
N GLN A 55 -32.01 10.32 -11.26
CA GLN A 55 -32.02 9.53 -10.02
C GLN A 55 -31.69 8.06 -10.23
N SER A 56 -32.27 7.40 -11.24
CA SER A 56 -32.00 5.99 -11.54
C SER A 56 -30.52 5.72 -11.87
N PHE A 57 -29.88 6.60 -12.65
CA PHE A 57 -28.46 6.47 -12.96
C PHE A 57 -27.59 6.62 -11.71
N PHE A 58 -27.85 7.62 -10.88
CA PHE A 58 -27.07 7.85 -9.66
C PHE A 58 -27.35 6.82 -8.58
N HIS A 59 -28.51 6.17 -8.56
CA HIS A 59 -28.83 5.16 -7.56
C HIS A 59 -28.40 3.73 -7.95
N HIS A 60 -28.18 3.46 -9.24
CA HIS A 60 -27.75 2.13 -9.70
C HIS A 60 -26.36 2.15 -10.35
N VAL A 61 -26.14 3.01 -11.34
CA VAL A 61 -24.88 3.00 -12.13
C VAL A 61 -23.71 3.53 -11.31
N MET A 62 -23.90 4.61 -10.56
CA MET A 62 -22.83 5.22 -9.76
C MET A 62 -22.33 4.30 -8.63
N PRO A 63 -23.17 3.65 -7.81
CA PRO A 63 -22.70 2.67 -6.83
C PRO A 63 -21.95 1.49 -7.46
N ILE A 64 -22.43 0.98 -8.60
CA ILE A 64 -21.72 -0.09 -9.34
C ILE A 64 -20.33 0.41 -9.77
N ALA A 65 -20.24 1.59 -10.37
CA ALA A 65 -18.97 2.18 -10.78
C ALA A 65 -18.02 2.37 -9.58
N ALA A 66 -18.55 2.78 -8.43
CA ALA A 66 -17.78 2.96 -7.21
C ALA A 66 -17.26 1.62 -6.63
N ILE A 67 -18.06 0.56 -6.68
CA ILE A 67 -17.65 -0.81 -6.30
C ILE A 67 -16.56 -1.31 -7.25
N VAL A 68 -16.75 -1.16 -8.57
CA VAL A 68 -15.75 -1.55 -9.57
C VAL A 68 -14.43 -0.82 -9.33
N LEU A 69 -14.47 0.49 -9.10
CA LEU A 69 -13.29 1.28 -8.75
C LEU A 69 -12.61 0.75 -7.49
N SER A 70 -13.39 0.36 -6.47
CA SER A 70 -12.87 -0.22 -5.23
C SER A 70 -12.18 -1.56 -5.47
N VAL A 71 -12.74 -2.43 -6.31
CA VAL A 71 -12.10 -3.70 -6.70
C VAL A 71 -10.79 -3.48 -7.45
N VAL A 72 -10.77 -2.54 -8.41
CA VAL A 72 -9.55 -2.20 -9.18
C VAL A 72 -8.44 -1.69 -8.25
N ILE A 73 -8.78 -0.76 -7.35
CA ILE A 73 -7.81 -0.21 -6.40
C ILE A 73 -7.34 -1.26 -5.41
N LEU A 74 -8.23 -2.13 -4.93
CA LEU A 74 -7.86 -3.24 -4.05
C LEU A 74 -6.84 -4.17 -4.72
N ALA A 75 -7.08 -4.57 -5.97
CA ALA A 75 -6.15 -5.41 -6.72
C ALA A 75 -4.79 -4.71 -6.93
N SER A 76 -4.81 -3.41 -7.23
CA SER A 76 -3.61 -2.60 -7.43
C SER A 76 -2.77 -2.47 -6.15
N ILE A 77 -3.41 -2.20 -5.01
CA ILE A 77 -2.74 -2.13 -3.70
C ILE A 77 -2.22 -3.51 -3.31
N TYR A 78 -3.02 -4.56 -3.50
CA TYR A 78 -2.62 -5.93 -3.19
C TYR A 78 -1.36 -6.33 -3.97
N ALA A 79 -1.31 -6.06 -5.28
CA ALA A 79 -0.13 -6.33 -6.11
C ALA A 79 1.12 -5.61 -5.60
N ALA A 80 1.02 -4.33 -5.22
CA ALA A 80 2.14 -3.59 -4.66
C ALA A 80 2.60 -4.14 -3.31
N THR A 81 1.67 -4.53 -2.43
CA THR A 81 2.03 -5.15 -1.14
C THR A 81 2.73 -6.49 -1.34
N TRP A 82 2.33 -7.25 -2.35
CA TRP A 82 3.00 -8.50 -2.70
C TRP A 82 4.40 -8.27 -3.25
N ALA A 83 4.60 -7.27 -4.12
CA ALA A 83 5.92 -6.89 -4.61
C ALA A 83 6.85 -6.47 -3.47
N GLN A 84 6.34 -5.67 -2.52
CA GLN A 84 7.09 -5.29 -1.32
C GLN A 84 7.51 -6.50 -0.48
N ASP A 85 6.64 -7.50 -0.30
CA ASP A 85 6.97 -8.72 0.43
C ASP A 85 8.11 -9.50 -0.25
N VAL A 86 8.15 -9.52 -1.59
CA VAL A 86 9.24 -10.16 -2.35
C VAL A 86 10.55 -9.40 -2.12
N TYR A 87 10.54 -8.07 -2.26
CA TYR A 87 11.74 -7.25 -2.06
C TYR A 87 12.31 -7.34 -0.64
N LEU A 88 11.44 -7.41 0.39
CA LEU A 88 11.89 -7.57 1.77
C LEU A 88 12.57 -8.93 2.01
N ARG A 89 12.06 -10.01 1.41
CA ARG A 89 12.71 -11.34 1.48
C ARG A 89 14.03 -11.37 0.74
N GLU A 90 14.10 -10.75 -0.42
CA GLU A 90 15.34 -10.63 -1.19
C GLU A 90 16.39 -9.83 -0.40
N GLN A 91 15.98 -8.77 0.30
CA GLN A 91 16.85 -7.97 1.16
C GLN A 91 17.48 -8.82 2.26
N GLU A 92 16.66 -9.59 2.99
CA GLU A 92 17.14 -10.49 4.05
C GLU A 92 18.07 -11.58 3.51
N ALA A 93 17.71 -12.20 2.38
CA ALA A 93 18.53 -13.25 1.77
C ALA A 93 19.87 -12.71 1.25
N LEU A 94 19.92 -11.47 0.75
CA LEU A 94 21.15 -10.82 0.32
C LEU A 94 22.03 -10.49 1.52
N VAL A 95 21.48 -9.87 2.57
CA VAL A 95 22.22 -9.54 3.80
C VAL A 95 22.78 -10.81 4.48
N PHE A 96 22.01 -11.89 4.50
CA PHE A 96 22.49 -13.18 5.01
C PHE A 96 23.68 -13.71 4.18
N ARG A 97 23.58 -13.70 2.85
CA ARG A 97 24.67 -14.12 1.96
C ARG A 97 25.92 -13.25 2.12
N ILE A 98 25.75 -11.95 2.29
CA ILE A 98 26.84 -11.01 2.54
C ILE A 98 27.61 -11.42 3.81
N ASN A 99 26.89 -11.65 4.91
CA ASN A 99 27.51 -12.06 6.18
C ASN A 99 28.18 -13.44 6.11
N ALA A 100 27.62 -14.38 5.33
CA ALA A 100 28.11 -15.75 5.26
C ALA A 100 29.29 -15.94 4.28
N GLU A 101 29.29 -15.25 3.15
CA GLU A 101 30.20 -15.54 2.03
C GLU A 101 31.32 -14.52 1.85
N PHE A 102 31.18 -13.29 2.38
CA PHE A 102 32.14 -12.21 2.15
C PHE A 102 33.02 -11.93 3.37
N GLN A 103 34.32 -11.81 3.14
CA GLN A 103 35.25 -11.29 4.14
C GLN A 103 35.17 -9.76 4.17
N LEU A 104 34.28 -9.26 5.02
CA LEU A 104 34.07 -7.83 5.22
C LEU A 104 35.17 -7.24 6.11
N SER A 105 35.66 -6.06 5.74
CA SER A 105 36.45 -5.20 6.64
C SER A 105 35.61 -4.71 7.82
N ASP A 106 36.26 -4.21 8.87
CA ASP A 106 35.54 -3.71 10.05
C ASP A 106 34.63 -2.51 9.73
N ALA A 107 35.03 -1.67 8.77
CA ALA A 107 34.21 -0.58 8.27
C ALA A 107 32.96 -1.09 7.52
N GLU A 108 33.11 -2.12 6.68
CA GLU A 108 31.98 -2.73 5.94
C GLU A 108 31.02 -3.47 6.87
N LYS A 109 31.54 -4.16 7.90
CA LYS A 109 30.71 -4.77 8.95
C LYS A 109 29.90 -3.72 9.70
N MET A 110 30.53 -2.61 10.07
CA MET A 110 29.84 -1.51 10.75
C MET A 110 28.74 -0.91 9.85
N ALA A 111 29.03 -0.68 8.57
CA ALA A 111 28.04 -0.19 7.61
C ALA A 111 26.85 -1.16 7.44
N LEU A 112 27.13 -2.47 7.34
CA LEU A 112 26.09 -3.49 7.24
C LEU A 112 25.24 -3.57 8.50
N GLN A 113 25.84 -3.49 9.69
CA GLN A 113 25.09 -3.45 10.96
C GLN A 113 24.17 -2.22 11.06
N VAL A 114 24.64 -1.06 10.58
CA VAL A 114 23.80 0.15 10.49
C VAL A 114 22.64 -0.08 9.53
N TYR A 115 22.90 -0.67 8.37
CA TYR A 115 21.86 -1.03 7.40
C TYR A 115 20.84 -2.00 8.00
N GLU A 116 21.29 -3.10 8.60
CA GLU A 116 20.47 -4.12 9.25
C GLU A 116 19.55 -3.51 10.31
N ARG A 117 20.03 -2.53 11.10
CA ARG A 117 19.20 -1.82 12.09
C ARG A 117 18.08 -0.99 11.44
N THR A 118 18.29 -0.51 10.22
CA THR A 118 17.28 0.27 9.48
C THR A 118 16.31 -0.60 8.68
N MET A 119 16.59 -1.89 8.51
CA MET A 119 15.67 -2.84 7.88
C MET A 119 14.37 -2.92 8.67
N VAL A 120 13.27 -3.14 7.94
CA VAL A 120 11.93 -3.19 8.52
C VAL A 120 11.84 -4.26 9.60
N VAL A 121 12.48 -5.41 9.44
CA VAL A 121 12.39 -6.51 10.41
C VAL A 121 13.09 -6.22 11.74
N ASN A 122 14.18 -5.47 11.71
CA ASN A 122 14.97 -5.16 12.92
C ASN A 122 14.63 -3.81 13.54
N ARG A 123 13.67 -3.07 12.98
CA ARG A 123 13.32 -1.73 13.47
C ARG A 123 12.73 -1.81 14.87
N ALA A 124 13.46 -1.25 15.84
CA ALA A 124 13.05 -1.14 17.23
C ALA A 124 12.43 0.21 17.58
N ASN A 125 11.59 0.26 18.61
CA ASN A 125 11.08 1.51 19.19
C ASN A 125 12.07 2.11 20.20
N GLY A 126 11.74 3.28 20.77
CA GLY A 126 12.57 3.95 21.80
C GLY A 126 12.79 3.13 23.08
N ALA A 127 12.04 2.04 23.29
CA ALA A 127 12.21 1.10 24.40
C ALA A 127 13.00 -0.16 24.01
N GLY A 128 13.59 -0.21 22.81
CA GLY A 128 14.40 -1.34 22.33
C GLY A 128 13.59 -2.57 21.86
N LYS A 129 12.26 -2.50 21.83
CA LYS A 129 11.40 -3.59 21.36
C LYS A 129 11.31 -3.57 19.84
N ILE A 130 11.48 -4.71 19.17
CA ILE A 130 11.31 -4.83 17.72
C ILE A 130 9.82 -4.66 17.38
N VAL A 131 9.49 -3.61 16.61
CA VAL A 131 8.09 -3.28 16.22
C VAL A 131 7.92 -3.23 14.70
N GLY A 132 9.00 -3.24 13.93
CA GLY A 132 8.93 -2.99 12.50
C GLY A 132 8.04 -3.95 11.71
N GLY A 133 7.98 -5.24 12.06
CA GLY A 133 7.02 -6.18 11.47
C GLY A 133 5.55 -5.81 11.73
N ARG A 134 5.22 -5.26 12.91
CA ARG A 134 3.86 -4.79 13.23
C ARG A 134 3.52 -3.51 12.47
N ILE A 135 4.47 -2.58 12.36
CA ILE A 135 4.29 -1.33 11.61
C ILE A 135 4.09 -1.66 10.13
N HIS A 136 4.88 -2.57 9.57
CA HIS A 136 4.72 -3.03 8.20
C HIS A 136 3.35 -3.67 7.96
N ALA A 137 2.89 -4.54 8.87
CA ALA A 137 1.55 -5.11 8.80
C ALA A 137 0.44 -4.03 8.84
N LEU A 138 0.56 -3.00 9.69
CA LEU A 138 -0.40 -1.90 9.76
C LEU A 138 -0.43 -1.06 8.48
N VAL A 139 0.75 -0.73 7.93
CA VAL A 139 0.89 -0.01 6.65
C VAL A 139 0.29 -0.81 5.50
N ARG A 140 0.30 -2.15 5.58
CA ARG A 140 -0.33 -3.04 4.59
C ARG A 140 -1.85 -3.15 4.76
N ILE A 141 -2.33 -3.31 5.99
CA ILE A 141 -3.76 -3.55 6.26
C ILE A 141 -4.60 -2.30 5.97
N THR A 142 -4.12 -1.12 6.39
CA THR A 142 -4.86 0.14 6.27
C THR A 142 -5.35 0.42 4.84
N PRO A 143 -4.50 0.38 3.79
CA PRO A 143 -4.94 0.64 2.42
C PRO A 143 -5.79 -0.48 1.83
N LEU A 144 -5.76 -1.70 2.36
CA LEU A 144 -6.63 -2.81 1.93
C LEU A 144 -8.03 -2.74 2.53
N VAL A 145 -8.17 -2.23 3.75
CA VAL A 145 -9.48 -2.10 4.43
C VAL A 145 -10.33 -1.01 3.79
N LEU A 146 -9.72 0.07 3.31
CA LEU A 146 -10.43 1.21 2.72
C LEU A 146 -11.34 0.79 1.54
N PRO A 147 -10.85 0.09 0.49
CA PRO A 147 -11.70 -0.38 -0.60
C PRO A 147 -12.85 -1.28 -0.17
N VAL A 148 -12.61 -2.14 0.83
CA VAL A 148 -13.65 -3.03 1.38
C VAL A 148 -14.73 -2.23 2.09
N GLY A 149 -14.35 -1.26 2.92
CA GLY A 149 -15.28 -0.39 3.64
C GLY A 149 -16.16 0.44 2.71
N PHE A 150 -15.58 1.09 1.71
CA PHE A 150 -16.35 1.83 0.71
C PHE A 150 -17.22 0.91 -0.16
N SER A 151 -16.73 -0.29 -0.54
CA SER A 151 -17.57 -1.25 -1.28
C SER A 151 -18.81 -1.65 -0.48
N ALA A 152 -18.66 -1.90 0.83
CA ALA A 152 -19.79 -2.20 1.71
C ALA A 152 -20.78 -1.03 1.78
N LEU A 153 -20.28 0.21 1.86
CA LEU A 153 -21.10 1.41 1.86
C LEU A 153 -21.88 1.57 0.53
N TRP A 154 -21.25 1.33 -0.61
CA TRP A 154 -21.92 1.40 -1.92
C TRP A 154 -22.87 0.25 -2.17
N LEU A 155 -22.57 -0.96 -1.67
CA LEU A 155 -23.51 -2.08 -1.67
C LEU A 155 -24.75 -1.74 -0.86
N TYR A 156 -24.59 -1.14 0.32
CA TYR A 156 -25.70 -0.64 1.12
C TYR A 156 -26.51 0.40 0.32
N ALA A 157 -25.85 1.40 -0.26
CA ALA A 157 -26.50 2.43 -1.07
C ALA A 157 -27.29 1.86 -2.26
N LEU A 158 -26.82 0.76 -2.86
CA LEU A 158 -27.48 0.09 -3.99
C LEU A 158 -28.68 -0.75 -3.54
N ILE A 159 -28.59 -1.45 -2.40
CA ILE A 159 -29.67 -2.29 -1.87
C ILE A 159 -30.84 -1.42 -1.37
N PHE A 160 -30.54 -0.28 -0.74
CA PHE A 160 -31.53 0.62 -0.16
C PHE A 160 -31.89 1.80 -1.06
N ALA A 161 -31.46 1.76 -2.32
CA ALA A 161 -31.88 2.74 -3.32
C ALA A 161 -33.42 2.70 -3.48
N PRO A 162 -34.12 3.84 -3.39
CA PRO A 162 -35.55 3.88 -3.62
C PRO A 162 -35.82 3.47 -5.06
N ALA A 163 -36.81 2.59 -5.24
CA ALA A 163 -37.26 2.22 -6.58
C ALA A 163 -37.67 3.49 -7.32
N ALA A 164 -37.08 3.72 -8.49
CA ALA A 164 -37.46 4.86 -9.33
C ALA A 164 -38.98 4.80 -9.54
N SER A 165 -39.71 5.78 -9.02
CA SER A 165 -41.12 5.95 -9.33
C SER A 165 -41.21 6.32 -10.80
N SER A 166 -41.52 5.33 -11.64
CA SER A 166 -41.94 5.53 -13.03
C SER A 166 -43.27 6.25 -13.09
#